data_AF-A0A964LAF4-F1
#
_entry.id   AF-A0A964LAF4-F1
#
_cell.length_a   1.000
_cell.length_b   1.000
_cell.length_c   1.000
_cell.angle_alpha   90.00
_cell.angle_beta   90.00
_cell.angle_gamma   90.00
#
_symmetry.space_group_name_H-M   'P 1'
#
loop_
_entity.id
_entity.type
_entity.pdbx_description
1 polymer ?
#
loop_
_entity_poly.entity_id
_entity_poly.type
_entity_poly.pdbx_seq_one_letter_code
_entity_poly.pdbx_strand_id
1 'polypeptide(L)' 'MLSAIFTHAAEPIKPGQLDKLHALIKPQANEEKFMEIPWQTNLWEARKQAAAEGKPILLWEMDGHPLGCV' A
#
# COMPACT_ATOMS: atom_id res chain seq x y z
N MET A 1 1.24 0.17 -45.15
CA MET A 1 2.57 0.12 -44.49
C MET A 1 2.32 0.46 -43.03
N LEU A 2 2.25 -0.53 -42.14
CA LEU A 2 2.05 -0.29 -40.69
C LEU A 2 3.39 0.14 -40.09
N SER A 3 3.44 1.32 -39.49
CA SER A 3 4.61 1.80 -38.76
C SER A 3 4.64 1.10 -37.39
N ALA A 4 5.71 0.38 -37.09
CA ALA A 4 5.91 -0.24 -35.79
C ALA A 4 6.22 0.83 -34.74
N ILE A 5 5.41 0.92 -33.69
CA ILE A 5 5.69 1.77 -32.54
C ILE A 5 6.68 1.02 -31.65
N PHE A 6 7.93 1.45 -31.65
CA PHE A 6 8.93 0.96 -30.70
C PHE A 6 8.72 1.66 -29.35
N THR A 7 8.44 0.90 -28.30
CA THR A 7 8.41 1.42 -26.93
C THR A 7 9.84 1.65 -26.47
N HIS A 8 10.26 2.91 -26.38
CA HIS A 8 11.54 3.25 -25.77
C HIS A 8 11.38 3.32 -24.25
N ALA A 9 12.44 2.95 -23.50
CA ALA A 9 12.46 3.12 -22.06
C ALA A 9 12.34 4.62 -21.71
N ALA A 10 11.71 4.93 -20.58
CA ALA A 10 11.63 6.31 -20.10
C ALA A 10 13.05 6.84 -19.80
N GLU A 11 13.26 8.13 -20.09
CA GLU A 11 14.50 8.81 -19.74
C GLU A 11 14.76 8.74 -18.23
N PRO A 12 16.02 8.55 -17.80
CA PRO A 12 16.36 8.53 -16.37
C PRO A 12 15.98 9.84 -15.66
N ILE A 13 15.51 9.71 -14.41
CA ILE A 13 15.18 10.85 -13.56
C ILE A 13 16.45 11.65 -13.28
N LYS A 14 16.41 12.95 -13.60
CA LYS A 14 17.53 13.86 -13.34
C LYS A 14 17.55 14.27 -11.86
N PRO A 15 18.72 14.58 -11.26
CA PRO A 15 18.81 14.96 -9.85
C PRO A 15 17.85 16.08 -9.43
N GLY A 16 17.65 17.10 -10.28
CA GLY A 16 16.73 18.21 -9.99
C GLY A 16 15.24 17.86 -10.00
N GLN A 17 14.87 16.61 -10.34
CA GLN A 17 13.48 16.13 -10.31
C GLN A 17 13.16 15.32 -9.05
N LEU A 18 14.16 15.10 -8.18
CA LEU A 18 14.03 14.25 -7.00
C LEU A 18 12.88 14.69 -6.09
N ASP A 19 12.79 15.98 -5.75
CA ASP A 19 11.77 16.47 -4.81
C ASP A 19 10.36 16.23 -5.35
N LYS A 20 10.15 16.47 -6.65
CA LYS A 20 8.87 16.24 -7.31
C LYS A 20 8.51 14.76 -7.30
N LEU A 21 9.47 13.88 -7.61
CA LEU A 21 9.24 12.45 -7.60
C LEU A 21 8.95 11.96 -6.17
N HIS A 22 9.76 12.38 -5.20
CA HIS A 22 9.64 11.99 -3.80
C HIS A 22 8.30 12.42 -3.19
N ALA A 23 7.78 13.61 -3.56
CA ALA A 23 6.45 14.04 -3.15
C ALA A 23 5.33 13.23 -3.81
N LEU A 24 5.52 12.81 -5.07
CA LEU A 24 4.55 12.04 -5.84
C LEU A 24 4.41 10.58 -5.35
N ILE A 25 5.53 9.93 -5.01
CA ILE A 25 5.53 8.51 -4.62
C ILE A 25 5.07 8.27 -3.18
N LYS A 26 5.00 9.33 -2.36
CA LYS A 26 4.49 9.22 -0.99
C LYS A 26 2.96 9.23 -1.02
N PRO A 27 2.32 8.39 -0.21
CA PRO A 27 0.89 8.50 0.00
C PRO A 27 0.53 9.92 0.44
N GLN A 28 -0.51 10.48 -0.16
CA GLN A 28 -1.11 11.72 0.31
C GLN A 28 -1.94 11.45 1.56
N ALA A 29 -2.16 12.47 2.39
CA ALA A 29 -2.88 12.30 3.66
C ALA A 29 -4.28 11.67 3.50
N ASN A 30 -4.95 11.90 2.36
CA ASN A 30 -6.26 11.31 2.07
C ASN A 30 -6.20 9.86 1.57
N GLU A 31 -5.02 9.33 1.25
CA GLU A 31 -4.78 7.95 0.81
C GLU A 31 -4.46 7.00 1.98
N GLU A 32 -4.14 7.55 3.17
CA GLU A 32 -3.79 6.78 4.37
C GLU A 32 -4.88 6.78 5.45
N LYS A 33 -6.15 7.09 5.10
CA LYS A 33 -7.25 7.14 6.08
C LYS A 33 -7.43 5.85 6.88
N PHE A 34 -7.04 4.71 6.33
CA PHE A 34 -7.08 3.43 7.05
C PHE A 34 -6.19 3.44 8.31
N MET A 35 -5.15 4.29 8.37
CA MET A 35 -4.29 4.47 9.54
C MET A 35 -4.98 5.17 10.71
N GLU A 36 -6.08 5.89 10.46
CA GLU A 36 -6.86 6.59 11.50
C GLU A 36 -7.85 5.65 12.22
N ILE A 37 -8.09 4.46 11.67
CA ILE A 37 -8.98 3.47 12.28
C ILE A 37 -8.31 2.93 13.56
N PRO A 38 -9.01 2.91 14.71
CA PRO A 38 -8.47 2.34 15.95
C PRO A 38 -8.50 0.82 15.90
N TRP A 39 -7.62 0.24 15.07
CA TRP A 39 -7.54 -1.20 14.85
C TRP A 39 -7.32 -1.97 16.15
N GLN A 40 -8.05 -3.08 16.31
CA GLN A 40 -7.70 -4.09 17.31
C GLN A 40 -6.47 -4.87 16.83
N THR A 41 -5.32 -4.64 17.46
CA THR A 41 -4.04 -5.24 17.07
C THR A 41 -3.82 -6.64 17.66
N ASN A 42 -4.66 -7.08 18.58
CA ASN A 42 -4.65 -8.44 19.10
C ASN A 42 -5.73 -9.30 18.42
N LEU A 43 -5.31 -10.21 17.56
CA LEU A 43 -6.20 -11.10 16.81
C LEU A 43 -7.09 -11.96 17.72
N TRP A 44 -6.60 -12.40 18.88
CA TRP A 44 -7.41 -13.21 19.80
C TRP A 44 -8.55 -12.40 20.41
N GLU A 45 -8.27 -11.16 20.83
CA GLU A 45 -9.31 -10.26 21.34
C GLU A 45 -10.33 -9.91 20.26
N ALA A 46 -9.89 -9.65 19.03
CA ALA A 46 -10.78 -9.42 17.88
C ALA A 46 -11.72 -10.61 17.64
N ARG A 47 -11.21 -11.85 17.73
CA ARG A 47 -12.02 -13.08 17.58
C ARG A 47 -13.08 -13.22 18.66
N LYS A 48 -12.74 -12.95 19.92
CA LYS A 48 -13.73 -12.98 21.02
C LYS A 48 -14.83 -11.94 20.81
N GLN A 49 -14.46 -10.71 20.43
CA GLN A 49 -15.41 -9.63 20.16
C GLN A 49 -16.34 -9.97 18.99
N ALA A 50 -15.78 -10.43 17.87
CA ALA A 50 -16.54 -10.82 16.69
C ALA A 50 -17.57 -11.93 16.99
N ALA A 51 -17.18 -12.94 17.78
CA ALA A 51 -18.07 -14.01 18.20
C ALA A 51 -19.19 -13.52 19.12
N ALA A 52 -18.88 -12.61 20.06
CA ALA A 52 -19.86 -12.03 20.96
C ALA A 52 -20.87 -11.11 20.24
N GLU A 53 -20.41 -10.36 19.23
CA GLU A 53 -21.25 -9.43 18.47
C GLU A 53 -21.94 -10.07 17.26
N GLY A 54 -21.56 -11.29 16.87
CA GLY A 54 -22.06 -11.94 15.66
C GLY A 54 -21.66 -11.24 14.37
N LYS A 55 -20.47 -10.62 14.32
CA LYS A 55 -19.97 -9.83 13.17
C LYS A 55 -18.70 -10.44 12.57
N PRO A 56 -18.46 -10.29 11.25
CA PRO A 56 -17.21 -10.73 10.62
C PRO A 56 -16.01 -9.85 11.02
N ILE A 57 -14.81 -10.38 10.82
CA ILE A 57 -13.54 -9.66 11.01
C ILE A 57 -12.99 -9.23 9.65
N LEU A 58 -12.60 -7.97 9.52
CA LEU A 58 -11.69 -7.50 8.47
C LEU A 58 -10.26 -7.57 9.01
N LEU A 59 -9.41 -8.37 8.39
CA LEU A 59 -7.99 -8.46 8.72
C LEU A 59 -7.19 -7.59 7.75
N TRP A 60 -6.55 -6.55 8.28
CA TRP A 60 -5.57 -5.74 7.55
C TRP A 60 -4.18 -6.09 8.08
N GLU A 61 -3.46 -6.90 7.32
CA GLU A 61 -2.09 -7.29 7.62
C GLU A 61 -1.23 -7.18 6.37
N MET A 62 0.08 -6.98 6.57
CA MET A 62 1.03 -7.11 5.48
C MET A 62 1.52 -8.54 5.46
N ASP A 63 0.98 -9.36 4.56
CA ASP A 63 1.39 -10.76 4.37
C ASP A 63 2.63 -10.88 3.47
N GLY A 64 3.59 -9.96 3.67
CA GLY A 64 4.86 -9.93 2.95
C GLY A 64 5.98 -10.49 3.82
N HIS A 65 6.86 -11.30 3.24
CA HIS A 65 8.13 -11.62 3.88
C HIS A 65 8.84 -10.28 4.21
N PRO A 66 9.25 -10.01 5.46
CA PRO A 66 9.78 -8.70 5.86
C PRO A 66 11.07 -8.31 5.10
N LEU A 67 11.66 -9.25 4.36
CA LEU A 67 12.86 -9.05 3.52
C LEU A 67 12.60 -9.14 2.00
N GLY A 68 11.36 -9.37 1.53
CA GLY A 68 11.07 -9.60 0.11
C GLY A 68 11.61 -10.93 -0.45
N CYS A 69 11.13 -11.33 -1.64
CA CYS A 69 11.39 -12.62 -2.31
C CYS A 69 12.79 -13.22 -2.06
N VAL A 70 12.84 -14.40 -1.45
CA VAL A 70 14.02 -15.28 -1.42
C VAL A 70 14.03 -16.23 -2.62
#